data_AF-A0A178DNK8-F1
#
_entry.id   AF-A0A178DNK8-F1
#
_cell.length_a   1.000
_cell.length_b   1.000
_cell.length_c   1.000
_cell.angle_alpha   90.00
_cell.angle_beta   90.00
_cell.angle_gamma   90.00
#
_symmetry.space_group_name_H-M   'P 1'
#
loop_
_entity.id
_entity.type
_entity.pdbx_description
1 polymer ?
#
loop_
_entity_poly.entity_id
_entity_poly.type
_entity_poly.pdbx_seq_one_letter_code
_entity_poly.pdbx_strand_id
1 'polypeptide(L)'
;MAIPDYFAPAQNYIGTTLFLAYIFAALYATFSISYSLYSQYNTIILGSKKPTKDENLQRARSARARHIQIYAFLASISFATLSYNMLMFLINHYLTWSHPSDPSLSKLSDLSVERLKNWMLDSSLFQDFAIDLVKDAPNAVWTQAALSGTWFWGIWIAQKARRRRFDASKMRSFILLSQILPISFTAALFLIQLHLSSPDIQDPESLSLSADAQIAKKAKIKPKASLQLPNILLNASLLALPSLRSHKVFVALILFERAILLLPHSKLLSLRDEEVVKCITVSGGFLMANAAMLRKDLNLWNVLGALGDGGFAVKALAWDMLLGGLVAVVLGWGGGV
;
A
#
# COMPACT_ATOMS: atom_id res chain seq x y z
N MET A 1 -1.43 6.61 -36.43
CA MET A 1 -0.05 7.16 -36.38
C MET A 1 0.74 6.25 -35.45
N ALA A 2 1.57 5.35 -35.99
CA ALA A 2 2.35 4.42 -35.21
C ALA A 2 3.45 5.19 -34.47
N ILE A 3 3.43 5.16 -33.13
CA ILE A 3 4.51 5.72 -32.33
C ILE A 3 5.69 4.77 -32.52
N PRO A 4 6.87 5.23 -32.96
CA PRO A 4 8.02 4.34 -33.14
C PRO A 4 8.38 3.73 -31.79
N ASP A 5 8.49 2.40 -31.80
CA ASP A 5 8.51 1.48 -30.66
C ASP A 5 9.87 1.48 -29.93
N TYR A 6 10.43 2.66 -29.66
CA TYR A 6 11.73 2.82 -29.00
C TYR A 6 11.77 2.30 -27.55
N PHE A 7 10.61 1.92 -26.99
CA PHE A 7 10.50 1.34 -25.65
C PHE A 7 10.26 -0.18 -25.64
N ALA A 8 10.16 -0.81 -26.80
CA ALA A 8 10.20 -2.26 -26.96
C ALA A 8 11.48 -2.64 -27.74
N PRO A 9 12.69 -2.51 -27.15
CA PRO A 9 13.81 -3.28 -27.67
C PRO A 9 13.36 -4.75 -27.71
N ALA A 10 13.87 -5.54 -28.66
CA ALA A 10 13.46 -6.93 -28.85
C ALA A 10 13.48 -7.78 -27.55
N GLN A 11 14.14 -7.31 -26.49
CA GLN A 11 14.13 -7.85 -25.14
C GLN A 11 14.04 -6.73 -24.07
N ASN A 12 12.95 -6.70 -23.30
CA ASN A 12 12.67 -5.83 -22.15
C ASN A 12 13.36 -6.32 -20.86
N TYR A 13 14.69 -6.33 -20.87
CA TYR A 13 15.48 -6.73 -19.70
C TYR A 13 15.23 -5.85 -18.47
N ILE A 14 15.13 -4.54 -18.66
CA ILE A 14 14.93 -3.58 -17.57
C ILE A 14 13.60 -3.84 -16.88
N GLY A 15 12.51 -3.97 -17.64
CA GLY A 15 11.18 -4.29 -17.10
C GLY A 15 11.17 -5.62 -16.36
N THR A 16 11.78 -6.66 -16.93
CA THR A 16 11.89 -7.98 -16.29
C THR A 16 12.65 -7.92 -14.98
N THR A 17 13.81 -7.26 -14.95
CA THR A 17 14.63 -7.12 -13.73
C THR A 17 13.87 -6.35 -12.66
N LEU A 18 13.20 -5.26 -13.02
CA LEU A 18 12.38 -4.49 -12.08
C LEU A 18 11.22 -5.33 -11.53
N PHE A 19 10.57 -6.14 -12.37
CA PHE A 19 9.47 -7.02 -11.97
C PHE A 19 9.91 -8.06 -10.93
N LEU A 20 10.99 -8.77 -11.22
CA LEU A 20 11.55 -9.74 -10.30
C LEU A 20 12.05 -9.09 -9.01
N ALA A 21 12.75 -7.96 -9.12
CA ALA A 21 13.22 -7.20 -7.96
C ALA A 21 12.05 -6.75 -7.07
N TYR A 22 10.92 -6.35 -7.66
CA TYR A 22 9.72 -5.97 -6.93
C TYR A 22 9.12 -7.15 -6.16
N ILE A 23 9.03 -8.34 -6.78
CA ILE A 23 8.57 -9.56 -6.12
C ILE A 23 9.49 -9.93 -4.96
N PHE A 24 10.81 -9.96 -5.18
CA PHE A 24 11.77 -10.29 -4.12
C PHE A 24 11.72 -9.29 -2.97
N ALA A 25 11.63 -8.00 -3.27
CA ALA A 25 11.49 -6.95 -2.26
C ALA A 25 10.18 -7.09 -1.47
N ALA A 26 9.06 -7.42 -2.14
CA ALA A 26 7.77 -7.68 -1.49
C ALA A 26 7.87 -8.84 -0.49
N LEU A 27 8.43 -9.97 -0.94
CA LEU A 27 8.58 -11.18 -0.14
C LEU A 27 9.51 -10.94 1.04
N TYR A 28 10.66 -10.31 0.80
CA TYR A 28 11.62 -9.96 1.85
C TYR A 28 11.00 -9.05 2.91
N ALA A 29 10.35 -7.95 2.51
CA ALA A 29 9.73 -7.02 3.45
C ALA A 29 8.60 -7.68 4.24
N THR A 30 7.75 -8.47 3.58
CA THR A 30 6.65 -9.21 4.22
C THR A 30 7.17 -10.22 5.25
N PHE A 31 8.17 -11.00 4.87
CA PHE A 31 8.80 -11.98 5.76
C PHE A 31 9.48 -11.30 6.95
N SER A 32 10.28 -10.27 6.68
CA SER A 32 11.00 -9.51 7.71
C SER A 32 10.05 -8.90 8.75
N ILE A 33 8.98 -8.25 8.29
CA ILE A 33 7.96 -7.66 9.18
C ILE A 33 7.25 -8.75 9.96
N SER A 34 6.71 -9.78 9.28
CA SER A 34 5.95 -10.85 9.92
C SER A 34 6.78 -11.59 10.97
N TYR A 35 8.03 -11.93 10.65
CA TYR A 35 8.95 -12.57 11.58
C TYR A 35 9.25 -11.67 12.80
N SER A 36 9.52 -10.38 12.57
CA SER A 36 9.77 -9.43 13.66
C SER A 36 8.54 -9.24 14.58
N LEU A 37 7.35 -9.15 14.01
CA LEU A 37 6.10 -9.03 14.77
C LEU A 37 5.79 -10.31 15.54
N TYR A 38 5.99 -11.47 14.92
CA TYR A 38 5.80 -12.78 15.56
C TYR A 38 6.76 -12.98 16.74
N SER A 39 8.04 -12.64 16.55
CA SER A 39 9.04 -12.69 17.63
C SER A 39 8.65 -11.78 18.79
N GLN A 40 8.28 -10.51 18.53
CA GLN A 40 7.81 -9.58 19.55
C GLN A 40 6.54 -10.08 20.26
N TYR A 41 5.58 -10.62 19.51
CA TYR A 41 4.35 -11.18 20.06
C TYR A 41 4.63 -12.34 21.02
N ASN A 42 5.48 -13.29 20.60
CA ASN A 42 5.86 -14.42 21.45
C ASN A 42 6.58 -13.96 22.72
N THR A 43 7.50 -12.99 22.62
CA THR A 43 8.23 -12.50 23.79
C THR A 43 7.33 -11.74 24.77
N ILE A 44 6.48 -10.83 24.27
CA ILE A 44 5.71 -9.91 25.13
C ILE A 44 4.42 -10.56 25.63
N ILE A 45 3.70 -11.28 24.77
CA ILE A 45 2.36 -11.81 25.09
C ILE A 45 2.45 -13.23 25.65
N LEU A 46 3.28 -14.10 25.07
CA LEU A 46 3.38 -15.51 25.49
C LEU A 46 4.53 -15.77 26.49
N GLY A 47 5.61 -14.99 26.42
CA GLY A 47 6.83 -15.18 27.20
C GLY A 47 6.69 -14.78 28.67
N SER A 48 5.66 -14.02 29.03
CA SER A 48 5.42 -13.58 30.40
C SER A 48 4.81 -14.70 31.26
N LYS A 49 5.58 -15.76 31.52
CA LYS A 49 5.17 -16.91 32.35
C LYS A 49 5.08 -16.63 33.84
N LYS A 50 5.58 -15.48 34.32
CA LYS A 50 5.42 -15.10 35.72
C LYS A 50 4.01 -14.55 35.93
N PRO A 51 3.21 -15.10 36.85
CA PRO A 51 1.91 -14.53 37.19
C PRO A 51 2.15 -13.12 37.75
N THR A 52 1.92 -12.11 36.93
CA THR A 52 1.92 -10.73 37.39
C THR A 52 0.73 -10.59 38.34
N LYS A 53 0.97 -10.05 39.54
CA LYS A 53 -0.13 -9.74 40.49
C LYS A 53 -1.03 -8.59 40.01
N ASP A 54 -0.65 -7.92 38.93
CA ASP A 54 -1.39 -6.79 38.36
C ASP A 54 -2.45 -7.28 37.36
N GLU A 55 -3.70 -7.36 37.85
CA GLU A 55 -4.87 -7.74 37.04
C GLU A 55 -5.11 -6.76 35.88
N ASN A 56 -4.79 -5.47 36.05
CA ASN A 56 -4.99 -4.47 35.00
C ASN A 56 -4.03 -4.70 33.84
N LEU A 57 -2.76 -5.05 34.13
CA LEU A 57 -1.78 -5.40 33.10
C LEU A 57 -2.22 -6.63 32.30
N GLN A 58 -2.75 -7.66 32.98
CA GLN A 58 -3.24 -8.87 32.32
C GLN A 58 -4.44 -8.58 31.40
N ARG A 59 -5.40 -7.75 31.86
CA ARG A 59 -6.54 -7.30 31.04
C ARG A 59 -6.08 -6.48 29.83
N ALA A 60 -5.09 -5.59 30.01
CA ALA A 60 -4.52 -4.83 28.90
C ALA A 60 -3.85 -5.74 27.88
N ARG A 61 -3.05 -6.72 28.32
CA ARG A 61 -2.39 -7.70 27.44
C ARG A 61 -3.39 -8.55 26.66
N SER A 62 -4.43 -9.07 27.30
CA SER A 62 -5.45 -9.89 26.63
C SER A 62 -6.26 -9.09 25.60
N ALA A 63 -6.63 -7.84 25.93
CA ALA A 63 -7.28 -6.94 24.99
C ALA A 63 -6.39 -6.68 23.77
N ARG A 64 -5.10 -6.37 23.98
CA ARG A 64 -4.14 -6.13 22.89
C ARG A 64 -3.91 -7.38 22.03
N ALA A 65 -3.83 -8.57 22.64
CA ALA A 65 -3.70 -9.83 21.91
C ALA A 65 -4.90 -10.04 20.96
N ARG A 66 -6.12 -9.77 21.42
CA ARG A 66 -7.33 -9.82 20.57
C ARG A 66 -7.26 -8.84 19.39
N HIS A 67 -6.85 -7.60 19.63
CA HIS A 67 -6.68 -6.62 18.53
C HIS A 67 -5.61 -7.07 17.53
N ILE A 68 -4.48 -7.60 18.01
CA ILE A 68 -3.42 -8.15 17.15
C ILE A 68 -3.96 -9.29 16.27
N GLN A 69 -4.75 -10.20 16.83
CA GLN A 69 -5.39 -11.28 16.07
C GLN A 69 -6.33 -10.75 14.99
N ILE A 70 -7.16 -9.74 15.31
CA ILE A 70 -8.07 -9.10 14.34
C ILE A 70 -7.26 -8.48 13.18
N TYR A 71 -6.21 -7.72 13.47
CA TYR A 71 -5.39 -7.12 12.42
C TYR A 71 -4.57 -8.15 11.64
N ALA A 72 -4.11 -9.23 12.26
CA ALA A 72 -3.44 -10.32 11.57
C ALA A 72 -4.39 -11.05 10.60
N PHE A 73 -5.65 -11.21 11.00
CA PHE A 73 -6.70 -11.74 10.13
C PHE A 73 -7.00 -10.81 8.95
N LEU A 74 -7.18 -9.51 9.20
CA LEU A 74 -7.37 -8.51 8.13
C LEU A 74 -6.17 -8.42 7.19
N ALA A 75 -4.95 -8.49 7.73
CA ALA A 75 -3.72 -8.52 6.94
C ALA A 75 -3.67 -9.76 6.04
N SER A 76 -4.03 -10.95 6.58
CA SER A 76 -4.11 -12.20 5.82
C SER A 76 -5.12 -12.11 4.68
N ILE A 77 -6.32 -11.55 4.93
CA ILE A 77 -7.32 -11.33 3.88
C ILE A 77 -6.78 -10.38 2.81
N SER A 78 -6.24 -9.23 3.21
CA SER A 78 -5.68 -8.25 2.27
C SER A 78 -4.58 -8.85 1.40
N PHE A 79 -3.65 -9.58 2.00
CA PHE A 79 -2.59 -10.27 1.28
C PHE A 79 -3.13 -11.34 0.32
N ALA A 80 -4.09 -12.16 0.76
CA ALA A 80 -4.70 -13.20 -0.07
C ALA A 80 -5.49 -12.61 -1.25
N THR A 81 -6.32 -11.60 -1.01
CA THR A 81 -7.11 -10.92 -2.04
C THR A 81 -6.20 -10.27 -3.08
N LEU A 82 -5.13 -9.59 -2.65
CA LEU A 82 -4.14 -9.06 -3.59
C LEU A 82 -3.47 -10.17 -4.40
N SER A 83 -2.94 -11.19 -3.71
CA SER A 83 -2.18 -12.26 -4.35
C SER A 83 -3.02 -12.95 -5.41
N TYR A 84 -4.31 -13.18 -5.12
CA TYR A 84 -5.27 -13.70 -6.08
C TYR A 84 -5.43 -12.78 -7.30
N ASN A 85 -5.74 -11.49 -7.09
CA ASN A 85 -5.98 -10.57 -8.22
C ASN A 85 -4.71 -10.36 -9.05
N MET A 86 -3.55 -10.18 -8.42
CA MET A 86 -2.28 -10.04 -9.13
C MET A 86 -1.93 -11.32 -9.90
N LEU A 87 -2.11 -12.51 -9.31
CA LEU A 87 -1.86 -13.77 -10.00
C LEU A 87 -2.79 -13.92 -11.22
N MET A 88 -4.08 -13.63 -11.07
CA MET A 88 -5.03 -13.70 -12.18
C MET A 88 -4.72 -12.68 -13.28
N PHE A 89 -4.25 -11.48 -12.92
CA PHE A 89 -3.74 -10.52 -13.90
C PHE A 89 -2.56 -11.09 -14.68
N LEU A 90 -1.56 -11.68 -14.00
CA LEU A 90 -0.38 -12.28 -14.64
C LEU A 90 -0.77 -13.46 -15.55
N ILE A 91 -1.67 -14.33 -15.10
CA ILE A 91 -2.19 -15.46 -15.88
C ILE A 91 -2.88 -14.96 -17.15
N ASN A 92 -3.80 -14.00 -17.02
CA ASN A 92 -4.52 -13.45 -18.17
C ASN A 92 -3.56 -12.79 -19.16
N HIS A 93 -2.62 -12.00 -18.66
CA HIS A 93 -1.61 -11.34 -19.48
C HIS A 93 -0.72 -12.34 -20.23
N TYR A 94 -0.29 -13.42 -19.56
CA TYR A 94 0.45 -14.51 -20.18
C TYR A 94 -0.38 -15.23 -21.25
N LEU A 95 -1.65 -15.53 -20.99
CA LEU A 95 -2.54 -16.21 -21.95
C LEU A 95 -2.81 -15.36 -23.19
N THR A 96 -3.07 -14.06 -23.01
CA THR A 96 -3.21 -13.13 -24.14
C THR A 96 -1.94 -13.04 -24.99
N TRP A 97 -0.76 -13.06 -24.36
CA TRP A 97 0.52 -13.06 -25.06
C TRP A 97 0.79 -14.38 -25.80
N SER A 98 0.55 -15.53 -25.15
CA SER A 98 0.90 -16.86 -25.68
C SER A 98 -0.13 -17.42 -26.67
N HIS A 99 -1.40 -17.06 -26.52
CA HIS A 99 -2.53 -17.57 -27.30
C HIS A 99 -3.53 -16.43 -27.61
N PRO A 100 -3.16 -15.45 -28.46
CA PRO A 100 -3.98 -14.27 -28.72
C PRO A 100 -5.36 -14.60 -29.32
N SER A 101 -5.49 -15.72 -30.05
CA SER A 101 -6.74 -16.16 -30.67
C SER A 101 -7.69 -16.88 -29.70
N ASP A 102 -7.19 -17.42 -28.58
CA ASP A 102 -7.97 -18.19 -27.60
C ASP A 102 -7.29 -18.16 -26.21
N PRO A 103 -7.51 -17.08 -25.42
CA PRO A 103 -6.90 -16.92 -24.10
C PRO A 103 -7.69 -17.71 -23.02
N SER A 104 -7.79 -19.03 -23.19
CA SER A 104 -8.47 -19.91 -22.23
C SER A 104 -7.52 -20.51 -21.18
N LEU A 105 -8.00 -20.67 -19.94
CA LEU A 105 -7.22 -21.25 -18.83
C LEU A 105 -6.77 -22.70 -19.08
N SER A 106 -7.47 -23.43 -19.96
CA SER A 106 -7.07 -24.79 -20.36
C SER A 106 -5.71 -24.84 -21.06
N LYS A 107 -5.24 -23.72 -21.62
CA LYS A 107 -3.93 -23.59 -22.28
C LYS A 107 -2.76 -23.37 -21.32
N LEU A 108 -3.01 -23.28 -20.01
CA LEU A 108 -1.94 -23.23 -19.01
C LEU A 108 -1.09 -24.51 -18.98
N SER A 109 -1.58 -25.63 -19.56
CA SER A 109 -0.78 -26.85 -19.76
C SER A 109 0.48 -26.60 -20.59
N ASP A 110 0.47 -25.59 -21.45
CA ASP A 110 1.55 -25.29 -22.39
C ASP A 110 2.60 -24.34 -21.77
N LEU A 111 2.52 -24.10 -20.46
CA LEU A 111 3.45 -23.28 -19.71
C LEU A 111 4.80 -24.00 -19.55
N SER A 112 5.84 -23.44 -20.16
CA SER A 112 7.23 -23.87 -19.95
C SER A 112 8.07 -22.73 -19.37
N VAL A 113 9.18 -23.06 -18.70
CA VAL A 113 10.11 -22.05 -18.16
C VAL A 113 10.65 -21.14 -19.26
N GLU A 114 10.90 -21.70 -20.45
CA GLU A 114 11.34 -20.94 -21.61
C GLU A 114 10.27 -19.97 -22.12
N ARG A 115 9.00 -20.40 -22.23
CA ARG A 115 7.90 -19.51 -22.60
C ARG A 115 7.66 -18.42 -21.56
N LEU A 116 7.77 -18.75 -20.27
CA LEU A 116 7.65 -17.77 -19.19
C LEU A 116 8.78 -16.73 -19.26
N LYS A 117 10.02 -17.17 -19.53
CA LYS A 117 11.16 -16.27 -19.73
C LYS A 117 10.93 -15.35 -20.92
N ASN A 118 10.51 -15.89 -22.07
CA ASN A 118 10.23 -15.11 -23.27
C ASN A 118 9.09 -14.12 -23.03
N TRP A 119 8.00 -14.54 -22.37
CA TRP A 119 6.92 -13.65 -21.98
C TRP A 119 7.39 -12.48 -21.11
N MET A 120 8.23 -12.73 -20.10
CA MET A 120 8.76 -11.65 -19.26
C MET A 120 9.61 -10.68 -20.08
N LEU A 121 10.45 -11.20 -20.99
CA LEU A 121 11.34 -10.40 -21.82
C LEU A 121 10.60 -9.65 -22.94
N ASP A 122 9.53 -10.20 -23.49
CA ASP A 122 8.87 -9.63 -24.66
C ASP A 122 7.71 -8.70 -24.28
N SER A 123 7.21 -8.79 -23.04
CA SER A 123 6.01 -8.07 -22.63
C SER A 123 6.28 -6.74 -21.91
N SER A 124 5.32 -5.82 -22.05
CA SER A 124 5.28 -4.52 -21.38
C SER A 124 4.49 -4.55 -20.07
N LEU A 125 4.64 -5.63 -19.30
CA LEU A 125 3.80 -5.99 -18.14
C LEU A 125 3.40 -4.81 -17.23
N PHE A 126 4.38 -4.00 -16.80
CA PHE A 126 4.11 -2.87 -15.91
C PHE A 126 3.30 -1.75 -16.57
N GLN A 127 3.60 -1.46 -17.83
CA GLN A 127 2.88 -0.46 -18.60
C GLN A 127 1.44 -0.93 -18.86
N ASP A 128 1.26 -2.20 -19.24
CA ASP A 128 -0.07 -2.76 -19.48
C ASP A 128 -0.90 -2.82 -18.20
N PHE A 129 -0.29 -3.20 -17.08
CA PHE A 129 -0.93 -3.12 -15.76
C PHE A 129 -1.38 -1.69 -15.45
N ALA A 130 -0.50 -0.72 -15.63
CA ALA A 130 -0.81 0.68 -15.36
C ALA A 130 -1.87 1.26 -16.29
N ILE A 131 -1.87 0.88 -17.58
CA ILE A 131 -2.90 1.27 -18.54
C ILE A 131 -4.24 0.66 -18.13
N ASP A 132 -4.28 -0.61 -17.70
CA ASP A 132 -5.51 -1.28 -17.27
C ASP A 132 -6.16 -0.56 -16.07
N LEU A 133 -5.34 -0.03 -15.15
CA LEU A 133 -5.81 0.77 -14.02
C LEU A 133 -6.55 2.05 -14.39
N VAL A 134 -6.33 2.60 -15.59
CA VAL A 134 -6.97 3.85 -16.06
C VAL A 134 -7.62 3.69 -17.45
N LYS A 135 -7.96 2.45 -17.79
CA LYS A 135 -8.50 2.07 -19.11
C LYS A 135 -9.87 2.69 -19.38
N ASP A 136 -10.66 2.91 -18.36
CA ASP A 136 -11.99 3.51 -18.45
C ASP A 136 -12.27 4.37 -17.21
N ALA A 137 -13.40 5.07 -17.24
CA ALA A 137 -13.80 5.99 -16.18
C ALA A 137 -13.97 5.28 -14.81
N PRO A 138 -14.64 4.11 -14.70
CA PRO A 138 -14.69 3.36 -13.45
C PRO A 138 -13.32 2.97 -12.90
N ASN A 139 -12.41 2.45 -13.74
CA ASN A 139 -11.08 2.06 -13.27
C ASN A 139 -10.28 3.28 -12.80
N ALA A 140 -10.35 4.40 -13.53
CA ALA A 140 -9.70 5.63 -13.14
C ALA A 140 -10.18 6.15 -11.76
N VAL A 141 -11.49 6.08 -11.49
CA VAL A 141 -12.06 6.47 -10.19
C VAL A 141 -11.52 5.58 -9.07
N TRP A 142 -11.53 4.26 -9.24
CA TRP A 142 -11.00 3.32 -8.25
C TRP A 142 -9.50 3.50 -8.02
N THR A 143 -8.74 3.71 -9.08
CA THR A 143 -7.29 3.95 -9.01
C THR A 143 -6.99 5.24 -8.26
N GLN A 144 -7.69 6.35 -8.57
CA GLN A 144 -7.53 7.61 -7.86
C GLN A 144 -7.90 7.47 -6.38
N ALA A 145 -9.01 6.79 -6.08
CA ALA A 145 -9.49 6.62 -4.73
C ALA A 145 -8.55 5.72 -3.91
N ALA A 146 -8.03 4.63 -4.49
CA ALA A 146 -7.04 3.76 -3.87
C ALA A 146 -5.72 4.50 -3.59
N LEU A 147 -5.16 5.20 -4.58
CA LEU A 147 -3.90 5.95 -4.40
C LEU A 147 -4.04 7.13 -3.43
N SER A 148 -5.21 7.78 -3.39
CA SER A 148 -5.55 8.76 -2.36
C SER A 148 -5.61 8.12 -0.97
N GLY A 149 -6.24 6.94 -0.86
CA GLY A 149 -6.23 6.14 0.37
C GLY A 149 -4.81 5.78 0.81
N THR A 150 -3.95 5.37 -0.13
CA THR A 150 -2.54 5.10 0.12
C THR A 150 -1.81 6.30 0.69
N TRP A 151 -2.03 7.48 0.11
CA TRP A 151 -1.46 8.73 0.59
C TRP A 151 -1.83 9.04 2.04
N PHE A 152 -3.12 8.93 2.39
CA PHE A 152 -3.58 9.23 3.75
C PHE A 152 -3.10 8.21 4.78
N TRP A 153 -3.08 6.93 4.43
CA TRP A 153 -2.47 5.91 5.27
C TRP A 153 -0.96 6.14 5.45
N GLY A 154 -0.24 6.54 4.39
CA GLY A 154 1.18 6.90 4.47
C GLY A 154 1.44 8.06 5.43
N ILE A 155 0.61 9.12 5.36
CA ILE A 155 0.63 10.23 6.33
C ILE A 155 0.40 9.72 7.75
N TRP A 156 -0.64 8.94 7.97
CA TRP A 156 -1.02 8.44 9.29
C TRP A 156 0.08 7.53 9.89
N ILE A 157 0.62 6.60 9.10
CA ILE A 157 1.74 5.72 9.50
C ILE A 157 2.96 6.58 9.88
N ALA A 158 3.32 7.56 9.04
CA ALA A 158 4.44 8.44 9.31
C ALA A 158 4.24 9.28 10.59
N GLN A 159 3.04 9.82 10.81
CA GLN A 159 2.69 10.54 12.04
C GLN A 159 2.85 9.65 13.28
N LYS A 160 2.25 8.46 13.26
CA LYS A 160 2.30 7.51 14.38
C LYS A 160 3.71 7.02 14.65
N ALA A 161 4.49 6.71 13.61
CA ALA A 161 5.89 6.34 13.73
C ALA A 161 6.73 7.46 14.38
N ARG A 162 6.51 8.73 14.01
CA ARG A 162 7.18 9.89 14.63
C ARG A 162 6.76 10.06 16.09
N ARG A 163 5.45 9.95 16.40
CA ARG A 163 4.92 10.05 17.77
C ARG A 163 5.48 8.94 18.68
N ARG A 164 5.59 7.71 18.17
CA ARG A 164 6.15 6.54 18.86
C ARG A 164 7.68 6.44 18.77
N ARG A 165 8.33 7.36 18.05
CA ARG A 165 9.79 7.41 17.85
C ARG A 165 10.37 6.09 17.32
N PHE A 166 9.67 5.45 16.39
CA PHE A 166 10.21 4.25 15.76
C PHE A 166 11.49 4.57 14.99
N ASP A 167 12.47 3.68 15.12
CA ASP A 167 13.75 3.81 14.44
C ASP A 167 13.57 3.71 12.91
N ALA A 168 14.44 4.40 12.18
CA ALA A 168 14.44 4.38 10.74
C ALA A 168 14.63 2.96 10.20
N SER A 169 15.45 2.12 10.84
CA SER A 169 15.65 0.73 10.44
C SER A 169 14.34 -0.06 10.45
N LYS A 170 13.57 0.05 11.55
CA LYS A 170 12.26 -0.59 11.68
C LYS A 170 11.26 -0.07 10.62
N MET A 171 11.26 1.24 10.38
CA MET A 171 10.33 1.84 9.40
C MET A 171 10.67 1.52 7.95
N ARG A 172 11.93 1.22 7.60
CA ARG A 172 12.33 0.92 6.22
C ARG A 172 11.51 -0.20 5.61
N SER A 173 11.30 -1.30 6.33
CA SER A 173 10.50 -2.42 5.81
C SER A 173 9.05 -2.02 5.58
N PHE A 174 8.43 -1.25 6.49
CA PHE A 174 7.06 -0.75 6.31
C PHE A 174 6.95 0.25 5.15
N ILE A 175 7.94 1.14 4.99
CA ILE A 175 7.99 2.10 3.88
C ILE A 175 8.13 1.35 2.56
N LEU A 176 9.06 0.41 2.48
CA LEU A 176 9.26 -0.43 1.29
C LEU A 176 7.98 -1.20 0.96
N LEU A 177 7.36 -1.84 1.95
CA LEU A 177 6.11 -2.56 1.78
C LEU A 177 4.98 -1.65 1.29
N SER A 178 4.86 -0.43 1.83
CA SER A 178 3.83 0.54 1.42
C SER A 178 3.94 1.02 -0.03
N GLN A 179 5.14 0.94 -0.61
CA GLN A 179 5.35 1.27 -2.02
C GLN A 179 5.05 0.10 -2.94
N ILE A 180 5.16 -1.12 -2.41
CA ILE A 180 5.14 -2.34 -3.20
C ILE A 180 3.78 -3.03 -3.18
N LEU A 181 3.23 -3.19 -1.98
CA LEU A 181 2.01 -3.92 -1.69
C LEU A 181 0.86 -2.96 -1.31
N PRO A 182 -0.39 -3.46 -1.36
CA PRO A 182 -1.57 -2.86 -0.79
C PRO A 182 -1.32 -2.13 0.52
N ILE A 183 -1.89 -0.93 0.60
CA ILE A 183 -1.70 -0.12 1.78
C ILE A 183 -2.47 -0.68 2.97
N SER A 184 -3.61 -1.34 2.74
CA SER A 184 -4.39 -1.99 3.81
C SER A 184 -3.60 -3.08 4.52
N PHE A 185 -2.84 -3.88 3.77
CA PHE A 185 -1.94 -4.90 4.32
C PHE A 185 -0.86 -4.27 5.20
N THR A 186 -0.17 -3.25 4.66
CA THR A 186 0.89 -2.55 5.38
C THR A 186 0.36 -1.85 6.64
N ALA A 187 -0.80 -1.21 6.55
CA ALA A 187 -1.46 -0.54 7.66
C ALA A 187 -1.84 -1.52 8.77
N ALA A 188 -2.40 -2.69 8.43
CA ALA A 188 -2.75 -3.73 9.39
C ALA A 188 -1.51 -4.27 10.13
N LEU A 189 -0.41 -4.56 9.40
CA LEU A 189 0.85 -4.97 10.04
C LEU A 189 1.45 -3.87 10.92
N PHE A 190 1.35 -2.62 10.50
CA PHE A 190 1.82 -1.49 11.29
C PHE A 190 0.98 -1.27 12.56
N LEU A 191 -0.33 -1.52 12.50
CA LEU A 191 -1.21 -1.52 13.67
C LEU A 191 -0.84 -2.60 14.68
N ILE A 192 -0.45 -3.79 14.21
CA ILE A 192 0.11 -4.83 15.09
C ILE A 192 1.38 -4.32 15.78
N GLN A 193 2.30 -3.69 15.03
CA GLN A 193 3.51 -3.08 15.62
C GLN A 193 3.17 -2.03 16.68
N LEU A 194 2.15 -1.20 16.44
CA LEU A 194 1.71 -0.18 17.40
C LEU A 194 1.19 -0.83 18.69
N HIS A 195 0.37 -1.89 18.59
CA HIS A 195 -0.11 -2.62 19.76
C HIS A 195 1.02 -3.28 20.55
N LEU A 196 1.97 -3.91 19.87
CA LEU A 196 3.14 -4.52 20.49
C LEU A 196 4.08 -3.48 21.13
N SER A 197 4.01 -2.22 20.71
CA SER A 197 4.81 -1.12 21.24
C SER A 197 4.03 -0.23 22.23
N SER A 198 2.90 -0.71 22.77
CA SER A 198 2.13 0.05 23.76
C SER A 198 2.89 0.10 25.10
N PRO A 199 3.05 1.28 25.72
CA PRO A 199 3.69 1.41 27.04
C PRO A 199 3.01 0.53 28.10
N ASP A 200 1.69 0.42 28.03
CA ASP A 200 0.86 -0.32 29.00
C ASP A 200 1.17 -1.82 29.08
N ILE A 201 1.87 -2.39 28.09
CA ILE A 201 2.24 -3.81 28.09
C ILE A 201 3.74 -4.05 28.21
N GLN A 202 4.55 -2.98 28.17
CA GLN A 202 6.01 -3.06 28.31
C GLN A 202 6.38 -3.14 29.79
N ASP A 203 7.37 -3.96 30.11
CA ASP A 203 7.85 -4.07 31.48
C ASP A 203 8.50 -2.74 31.91
N PRO A 204 8.22 -2.24 33.13
CA PRO A 204 8.66 -0.92 33.59
C PRO A 204 10.19 -0.75 33.59
N GLU A 205 10.94 -1.84 33.73
CA GLU A 205 12.40 -1.87 33.68
C GLU A 205 12.95 -1.58 32.27
N SER A 206 12.19 -1.90 31.21
CA SER A 206 12.57 -1.56 29.84
C SER A 206 12.29 -0.09 29.49
N LEU A 207 11.36 0.54 30.21
CA LEU A 207 10.98 1.94 30.01
C LEU A 207 12.02 2.92 30.58
N SER A 208 12.65 2.60 31.71
CA SER A 208 13.67 3.45 32.35
C SER A 208 14.94 3.59 31.50
N LEU A 209 15.47 2.48 30.98
CA LEU A 209 16.65 2.48 30.10
C LEU A 209 16.41 3.24 28.79
N SER A 210 15.18 3.20 28.28
CA SER A 210 14.77 3.92 27.08
C SER A 210 14.59 5.43 27.33
N ALA A 211 14.08 5.83 28.50
CA ALA A 211 13.81 7.24 28.82
C ALA A 211 15.09 8.09 28.85
N ASP A 212 16.15 7.59 29.48
CA ASP A 212 17.41 8.32 29.63
C ASP A 212 18.14 8.51 28.28
N ALA A 213 18.14 7.49 27.43
CA ALA A 213 18.68 7.59 26.06
C ALA A 213 17.84 8.52 25.15
N GLN A 214 16.54 8.65 25.44
CA GLN A 214 15.61 9.48 24.67
C GLN A 214 15.62 10.96 25.04
N ILE A 215 16.02 11.32 26.26
CA ILE A 215 16.16 12.72 26.69
C ILE A 215 17.35 13.39 25.99
N ALA A 216 18.42 12.64 25.70
CA ALA A 216 19.66 13.16 25.13
C ALA A 216 19.60 13.54 23.63
N LYS A 217 18.56 13.17 22.87
CA LYS A 217 18.47 13.38 21.39
C LYS A 217 17.40 14.39 20.94
N LYS A 218 17.17 15.47 21.70
CA LYS A 218 16.16 16.51 21.37
C LYS A 218 16.69 17.62 20.44
N ALA A 219 17.20 17.27 19.26
CA ALA A 219 17.30 18.25 18.18
C ALA A 219 15.92 18.37 17.51
N LYS A 220 15.13 19.39 17.89
CA LYS A 220 13.84 19.70 17.25
C LYS A 220 14.10 20.22 15.82
N ILE A 221 14.22 19.33 14.85
CA ILE A 221 14.18 19.70 13.43
C ILE A 221 12.76 20.21 13.15
N LYS A 222 12.62 21.53 12.94
CA LYS A 222 11.34 22.13 12.55
C LYS A 222 11.03 21.67 11.10
N PRO A 223 9.89 21.04 10.84
CA PRO A 223 9.50 20.69 9.47
C PRO A 223 9.37 21.98 8.65
N LYS A 224 9.89 21.97 7.43
CA LYS A 224 10.05 23.18 6.61
C LYS A 224 8.98 23.32 5.52
N ALA A 225 8.32 22.22 5.12
CA ALA A 225 7.43 22.21 3.97
C ALA A 225 5.98 21.83 4.33
N SER A 226 5.03 22.49 3.68
CA SER A 226 3.59 22.21 3.76
C SER A 226 3.25 20.89 3.06
N LEU A 227 2.35 20.12 3.66
CA LEU A 227 1.78 18.88 3.09
C LEU A 227 0.88 19.15 1.87
N GLN A 228 0.40 20.38 1.71
CA GLN A 228 -0.57 20.74 0.67
C GLN A 228 0.00 20.66 -0.74
N LEU A 229 1.25 21.10 -0.95
CA LEU A 229 1.83 21.11 -2.29
C LEU A 229 1.99 19.68 -2.85
N PRO A 230 2.61 18.72 -2.13
CA PRO A 230 2.61 17.32 -2.55
C PRO A 230 1.21 16.75 -2.78
N ASN A 231 0.24 17.11 -1.93
CA ASN A 231 -1.14 16.64 -2.06
C ASN A 231 -1.81 17.15 -3.35
N ILE A 232 -1.64 18.43 -3.69
CA ILE A 232 -2.16 19.02 -4.93
C ILE A 232 -1.48 18.37 -6.14
N LEU A 233 -0.16 18.20 -6.10
CA LEU A 233 0.58 17.57 -7.19
C LEU A 233 0.14 16.12 -7.42
N LEU A 234 -0.06 15.35 -6.35
CA LEU A 234 -0.58 13.97 -6.44
C LEU A 234 -1.99 13.94 -7.04
N ASN A 235 -2.91 14.78 -6.56
CA ASN A 235 -4.28 14.75 -7.09
C ASN A 235 -4.34 15.25 -8.55
N ALA A 236 -3.53 16.24 -8.91
CA ALA A 236 -3.44 16.73 -10.28
C ALA A 236 -2.85 15.68 -11.23
N SER A 237 -1.83 14.93 -10.80
CA SER A 237 -1.28 13.83 -11.60
C SER A 237 -2.29 12.71 -11.78
N LEU A 238 -2.98 12.31 -10.70
CA LEU A 238 -4.02 11.27 -10.74
C LEU A 238 -5.15 11.63 -11.69
N LEU A 239 -5.58 12.89 -11.71
CA LEU A 239 -6.60 13.40 -12.62
C LEU A 239 -6.14 13.37 -14.08
N ALA A 240 -4.85 13.55 -14.33
CA ALA A 240 -4.27 13.57 -15.67
C ALA A 240 -3.98 12.16 -16.24
N LEU A 241 -3.83 11.13 -15.39
CA LEU A 241 -3.47 9.77 -15.83
C LEU A 241 -4.37 9.20 -16.94
N PRO A 242 -5.72 9.26 -16.84
CA PRO A 242 -6.58 8.63 -17.86
C PRO A 242 -6.41 9.27 -19.24
N SER A 243 -6.27 10.60 -19.29
CA SER A 243 -6.05 11.35 -20.54
C SER A 243 -4.66 11.13 -21.12
N LEU A 244 -3.66 10.84 -20.28
CA LEU A 244 -2.27 10.66 -20.68
C LEU A 244 -1.87 9.19 -20.89
N ARG A 245 -2.79 8.21 -20.73
CA ARG A 245 -2.48 6.77 -20.80
C ARG A 245 -1.74 6.29 -22.05
N SER A 246 -1.96 6.95 -23.19
CA SER A 246 -1.30 6.63 -24.46
C SER A 246 -0.07 7.52 -24.74
N HIS A 247 0.25 8.45 -23.84
CA HIS A 247 1.33 9.41 -23.99
C HIS A 247 2.62 8.89 -23.35
N LYS A 248 3.79 9.25 -23.92
CA LYS A 248 5.11 8.81 -23.42
C LYS A 248 5.42 9.23 -21.98
N VAL A 249 4.74 10.26 -21.49
CA VAL A 249 4.90 10.78 -20.12
C VAL A 249 4.14 9.95 -19.08
N PHE A 250 3.24 9.04 -19.50
CA PHE A 250 2.41 8.24 -18.60
C PHE A 250 3.22 7.51 -17.53
N VAL A 251 4.26 6.77 -17.93
CA VAL A 251 5.12 6.02 -17.02
C VAL A 251 5.88 6.96 -16.07
N ALA A 252 6.38 8.08 -16.57
CA ALA A 252 7.06 9.08 -15.75
C ALA A 252 6.12 9.69 -14.70
N LEU A 253 4.84 9.90 -15.04
CA LEU A 253 3.82 10.41 -14.13
C LEU A 253 3.53 9.41 -13.00
N ILE A 254 3.46 8.12 -13.30
CA ILE A 254 3.29 7.07 -12.28
C ILE A 254 4.49 7.02 -11.33
N LEU A 255 5.71 7.09 -11.88
CA LEU A 255 6.92 7.12 -11.04
C LEU A 255 6.96 8.37 -10.15
N PHE A 256 6.50 9.50 -10.68
CA PHE A 256 6.35 10.74 -9.92
C PHE A 256 5.35 10.59 -8.77
N GLU A 257 4.22 9.94 -8.99
CA GLU A 257 3.25 9.64 -7.93
C GLU A 257 3.85 8.76 -6.83
N ARG A 258 4.57 7.70 -7.21
CA ARG A 258 5.30 6.85 -6.25
C ARG A 258 6.33 7.65 -5.45
N ALA A 259 7.05 8.55 -6.08
CA ALA A 259 7.98 9.45 -5.39
C ALA A 259 7.26 10.38 -4.39
N ILE A 260 6.08 10.91 -4.76
CA ILE A 260 5.27 11.71 -3.83
C ILE A 260 4.82 10.87 -2.64
N LEU A 261 4.33 9.64 -2.85
CA LEU A 261 3.86 8.75 -1.77
C LEU A 261 4.92 8.45 -0.71
N LEU A 262 6.22 8.61 -1.01
CA LEU A 262 7.31 8.47 -0.05
C LEU A 262 7.53 9.71 0.84
N LEU A 263 7.08 10.89 0.42
CA LEU A 263 7.37 12.16 1.09
C LEU A 263 6.91 12.23 2.56
N PRO A 264 5.78 11.62 3.00
CA PRO A 264 5.40 11.63 4.40
C PRO A 264 6.47 11.03 5.32
N HIS A 265 7.31 10.13 4.81
CA HIS A 265 8.37 9.48 5.57
C HIS A 265 9.69 10.26 5.62
N SER A 266 9.87 11.27 4.75
CA SER A 266 11.12 12.04 4.60
C SER A 266 11.49 12.96 5.78
N LYS A 267 10.61 13.13 6.78
CA LYS A 267 10.70 14.14 7.87
C LYS A 267 10.71 15.60 7.40
N LEU A 268 10.72 15.88 6.09
CA LEU A 268 10.71 17.22 5.52
C LEU A 268 9.34 17.91 5.65
N LEU A 269 8.27 17.10 5.54
CA LEU A 269 6.89 17.55 5.59
C LEU A 269 6.39 17.71 7.03
N SER A 270 5.69 18.82 7.25
CA SER A 270 4.86 19.01 8.43
C SER A 270 3.65 18.08 8.31
N LEU A 271 3.38 17.33 9.38
CA LEU A 271 2.26 16.40 9.49
C LEU A 271 1.37 16.84 10.66
N ARG A 272 1.05 18.13 10.73
CA ARG A 272 0.13 18.66 11.75
C ARG A 272 -1.30 18.29 11.38
N ASP A 273 -2.13 18.02 12.37
CA ASP A 273 -3.51 17.55 12.14
C ASP A 273 -4.31 18.57 11.31
N GLU A 274 -4.09 19.87 11.52
CA GLU A 274 -4.67 20.95 10.70
C GLU A 274 -4.30 20.86 9.20
N GLU A 275 -3.04 20.50 8.88
CA GLU A 275 -2.59 20.35 7.49
C GLU A 275 -3.17 19.08 6.87
N VAL A 276 -3.29 18.00 7.66
CA VAL A 276 -3.92 16.75 7.20
C VAL A 276 -5.39 16.99 6.86
N VAL A 277 -6.14 17.70 7.71
CA VAL A 277 -7.54 18.06 7.43
C VAL A 277 -7.64 18.86 6.14
N LYS A 278 -6.78 19.86 5.92
CA LYS A 278 -6.74 20.63 4.66
C LYS A 278 -6.45 19.72 3.45
N CYS A 279 -5.52 18.77 3.57
CA CYS A 279 -5.24 17.81 2.51
C CYS A 279 -6.44 16.91 2.22
N ILE A 280 -7.17 16.44 3.23
CA ILE A 280 -8.41 15.68 3.07
C ILE A 280 -9.44 16.50 2.29
N THR A 281 -9.67 17.76 2.67
CA THR A 281 -10.60 18.65 1.97
C THR A 281 -10.20 18.85 0.50
N VAL A 282 -8.92 19.10 0.23
CA VAL A 282 -8.41 19.28 -1.14
C VAL A 282 -8.59 18.01 -1.97
N SER A 283 -8.14 16.84 -1.47
CA SER A 283 -8.28 15.57 -2.20
C SER A 283 -9.74 15.19 -2.40
N GLY A 284 -10.62 15.45 -1.43
CA GLY A 284 -12.06 15.29 -1.58
C GLY A 284 -12.63 16.15 -2.71
N GLY A 285 -12.17 17.40 -2.83
CA GLY A 285 -12.52 18.28 -3.95
C GLY A 285 -12.08 17.72 -5.31
N PHE A 286 -10.86 17.19 -5.42
CA PHE A 286 -10.36 16.55 -6.65
C PHE A 286 -11.11 15.26 -7.00
N LEU A 287 -11.43 14.42 -6.02
CA LEU A 287 -12.24 13.21 -6.23
C LEU A 287 -13.64 13.57 -6.73
N MET A 288 -14.27 14.59 -6.13
CA MET A 288 -15.58 15.08 -6.57
C MET A 288 -15.52 15.72 -7.96
N ALA A 289 -14.47 16.48 -8.26
CA ALA A 289 -14.25 17.06 -9.58
C ALA A 289 -14.07 15.96 -10.64
N ASN A 290 -13.27 14.92 -10.36
CA ASN A 290 -13.11 13.80 -11.28
C ASN A 290 -14.43 13.05 -11.50
N ALA A 291 -15.16 12.76 -10.43
CA ALA A 291 -16.48 12.12 -10.52
C ALA A 291 -17.48 12.99 -11.32
N ALA A 292 -17.43 14.30 -11.18
CA ALA A 292 -18.27 15.22 -11.95
C ALA A 292 -17.87 15.28 -13.44
N MET A 293 -16.57 15.30 -13.75
CA MET A 293 -16.06 15.27 -15.13
C MET A 293 -16.45 13.98 -15.85
N LEU A 294 -16.44 12.87 -15.13
CA LEU A 294 -16.77 11.55 -15.65
C LEU A 294 -18.28 11.21 -15.55
N ARG A 295 -19.12 12.13 -15.04
CA ARG A 295 -20.54 11.88 -14.77
C ARG A 295 -21.34 11.34 -15.96
N LYS A 296 -20.95 11.68 -17.19
CA LYS A 296 -21.61 11.18 -18.41
C LYS A 296 -21.43 9.66 -18.59
N ASP A 297 -20.32 9.12 -18.09
CA ASP A 297 -19.95 7.71 -18.22
C ASP A 297 -20.07 6.96 -16.87
N LEU A 298 -20.20 7.68 -15.75
CA LEU A 298 -20.35 7.13 -14.41
C LEU A 298 -21.82 6.93 -14.05
N ASN A 299 -22.31 5.72 -14.29
CA ASN A 299 -23.40 5.18 -13.47
C ASN A 299 -22.78 4.60 -12.19
N LEU A 300 -23.34 4.90 -11.01
CA LEU A 300 -22.85 4.38 -9.73
C LEU A 300 -22.80 2.83 -9.74
N TRP A 301 -23.76 2.21 -10.45
CA TRP A 301 -23.77 0.79 -10.72
C TRP A 301 -22.61 0.30 -11.57
N ASN A 302 -22.11 1.10 -12.52
CA ASN A 302 -20.92 0.74 -13.31
C ASN A 302 -19.66 0.82 -12.46
N VAL A 303 -19.57 1.80 -11.54
CA VAL A 303 -18.44 1.92 -10.61
C VAL A 303 -18.40 0.73 -9.65
N LEU A 304 -19.53 0.35 -9.07
CA LEU A 304 -19.62 -0.85 -8.24
C LEU A 304 -19.46 -2.12 -9.08
N GLY A 305 -20.00 -2.14 -10.29
CA GLY A 305 -19.86 -3.25 -11.25
C GLY A 305 -18.40 -3.50 -11.63
N ALA A 306 -17.55 -2.48 -11.67
CA ALA A 306 -16.11 -2.63 -11.90
C ALA A 306 -15.40 -3.51 -10.85
N LEU A 307 -15.95 -3.65 -9.63
CA LEU A 307 -15.45 -4.63 -8.65
C LEU A 307 -15.70 -6.08 -9.09
N GLY A 308 -16.79 -6.34 -9.81
CA GLY A 308 -17.18 -7.67 -10.29
C GLY A 308 -16.66 -7.98 -11.68
N ASP A 309 -16.84 -7.05 -12.61
CA ASP A 309 -16.59 -7.25 -14.05
C ASP A 309 -15.31 -6.58 -14.54
N GLY A 310 -14.70 -5.72 -13.72
CA GLY A 310 -13.46 -5.02 -14.07
C GLY A 310 -12.25 -5.94 -14.20
N GLY A 311 -11.17 -5.40 -14.77
CA GLY A 311 -9.88 -6.06 -14.86
C GLY A 311 -9.33 -6.44 -13.49
N PHE A 312 -8.47 -7.46 -13.44
CA PHE A 312 -7.88 -7.90 -12.18
C PHE A 312 -6.97 -6.83 -11.55
N ALA A 313 -6.39 -5.92 -12.34
CA ALA A 313 -5.60 -4.80 -11.83
C ALA A 313 -6.45 -3.81 -11.01
N VAL A 314 -7.59 -3.37 -11.56
CA VAL A 314 -8.51 -2.47 -10.83
C VAL A 314 -9.12 -3.16 -9.61
N LYS A 315 -9.47 -4.45 -9.72
CA LYS A 315 -9.99 -5.22 -8.60
C LYS A 315 -9.02 -5.26 -7.44
N ALA A 316 -7.72 -5.43 -7.71
CA ALA A 316 -6.69 -5.39 -6.67
C ALA A 316 -6.71 -4.07 -5.88
N LEU A 317 -6.77 -2.92 -6.57
CA LEU A 317 -6.81 -1.61 -5.93
C LEU A 317 -8.13 -1.32 -5.22
N ALA A 318 -9.25 -1.69 -5.84
CA ALA A 318 -10.57 -1.45 -5.28
C ALA A 318 -10.78 -2.27 -3.98
N TRP A 319 -10.36 -3.54 -3.98
CA TRP A 319 -10.36 -4.34 -2.76
C TRP A 319 -9.38 -3.82 -1.70
N ASP A 320 -8.19 -3.35 -2.08
CA ASP A 320 -7.27 -2.71 -1.14
C ASP A 320 -7.90 -1.48 -0.48
N MET A 321 -8.59 -0.64 -1.26
CA MET A 321 -9.30 0.52 -0.73
C MET A 321 -10.40 0.12 0.24
N LEU A 322 -11.24 -0.86 -0.10
CA LEU A 322 -12.32 -1.34 0.75
C LEU A 322 -11.79 -1.94 2.07
N LEU A 323 -10.74 -2.77 1.99
CA LEU A 323 -10.10 -3.35 3.16
C LEU A 323 -9.38 -2.29 3.99
N GLY A 324 -8.78 -1.27 3.36
CA GLY A 324 -8.22 -0.12 4.04
C GLY A 324 -9.29 0.66 4.81
N GLY A 325 -10.47 0.85 4.22
CA GLY A 325 -11.62 1.42 4.91
C GLY A 325 -12.05 0.58 6.11
N LEU A 326 -12.14 -0.74 5.95
CA LEU A 326 -12.47 -1.66 7.04
C LEU A 326 -11.45 -1.60 8.19
N VAL A 327 -10.15 -1.56 7.88
CA VAL A 327 -9.08 -1.37 8.87
C VAL A 327 -9.26 -0.05 9.62
N ALA A 328 -9.62 1.03 8.94
CA ALA A 328 -9.89 2.31 9.58
C ALA A 328 -11.11 2.27 10.52
N VAL A 329 -12.18 1.58 10.11
CA VAL A 329 -13.38 1.38 10.95
C VAL A 329 -13.05 0.58 12.20
N VAL A 330 -12.32 -0.53 12.07
CA VAL A 330 -11.89 -1.37 13.20
C VAL A 330 -10.98 -0.57 14.15
N LEU A 331 -10.08 0.25 13.61
CA LEU A 331 -9.25 1.15 14.39
C LEU A 331 -10.07 2.18 15.17
N GLY A 332 -11.10 2.76 14.55
CA GLY A 332 -12.00 3.72 15.19
C GLY A 332 -12.83 3.09 16.32
N TRP A 333 -13.32 1.87 16.11
CA TRP A 333 -14.12 1.15 17.11
C TRP A 333 -13.30 0.66 18.31
N GLY A 334 -12.06 0.21 18.08
CA GLY A 334 -11.23 -0.44 19.08
C GLY A 334 -10.64 0.47 20.18
N GLY A 335 -10.83 1.79 20.13
CA GLY A 335 -10.20 2.73 21.06
C GLY A 335 -8.68 2.85 20.80
N GLY A 336 -8.30 3.89 20.06
CA GLY A 336 -7.05 3.94 19.28
C GLY A 336 -5.72 3.83 20.04
N VAL A 337 -4.76 3.18 19.36
CA VAL A 337 -3.31 3.25 19.60
C VAL A 337 -2.72 4.53 19.03
#